data_AF-A0A529NQ88-F1
#
_entry.id   AF-A0A529NQ88-F1
#
_cell.length_a   1.000
_cell.length_b   1.000
_cell.length_c   1.000
_cell.angle_alpha   90.00
_cell.angle_beta   90.00
_cell.angle_gamma   90.00
#
_symmetry.space_group_name_H-M   'P 1'
#
loop_
_entity.id
_entity.type
_entity.pdbx_description
1 polymer ?
#
loop_
_entity_poly.entity_id
_entity_poly.type
_entity_poly.pdbx_seq_one_letter_code
_entity_poly.pdbx_strand_id
1 'polypeptide(L)'
;LVSKKAEQAENLRKLLLAISEDVRVLLVKLADRLHNMRTLDHVPEAKRLRIAEETMDIYAPLAGRMGMQGMREELEEIAFRFINPEAYRAVTARLAEIFERNKGVLSEIEKALSALFEKYAIKAEVKSRQKKPWSVFRKMEAKALSFEQLSDIFGFRVVVDTVEDCY
;
A
#
# COMPACT_ATOMS: atom_id res chain seq x y z
N LEU A 1 28.29 -16.14 -20.54
CA LEU A 1 27.34 -15.00 -20.53
C LEU A 1 26.54 -15.08 -19.24
N VAL A 2 26.82 -14.19 -18.29
CA VAL A 2 26.14 -14.17 -16.98
C VAL A 2 24.66 -13.82 -17.22
N SER A 3 23.75 -14.66 -16.71
CA SER A 3 22.31 -14.45 -16.87
C SER A 3 21.85 -13.18 -16.16
N LYS A 4 20.89 -12.43 -16.72
CA LYS A 4 20.31 -11.22 -16.09
C LYS A 4 19.81 -11.47 -14.65
N LYS A 5 19.34 -12.69 -14.35
CA LYS A 5 18.97 -13.09 -12.98
C LYS A 5 20.16 -13.10 -12.03
N ALA A 6 21.34 -13.49 -12.52
CA ALA A 6 22.56 -13.49 -11.72
C ALA A 6 23.07 -12.06 -11.46
N GLU A 7 22.90 -11.13 -12.41
CA GLU A 7 23.21 -9.71 -12.19
C GLU A 7 22.27 -9.08 -11.15
N GLN A 8 20.97 -9.37 -11.22
CA GLN A 8 20.01 -8.95 -10.19
C GLN A 8 20.34 -9.52 -8.81
N ALA A 9 20.71 -10.80 -8.75
CA ALA A 9 21.10 -11.46 -7.50
C ALA A 9 22.35 -10.80 -6.89
N GLU A 10 23.36 -10.47 -7.70
CA GLU A 10 24.58 -9.82 -7.18
C GLU A 10 24.31 -8.37 -6.75
N ASN A 11 23.45 -7.64 -7.46
CA ASN A 11 23.02 -6.30 -7.03
C ASN A 11 22.23 -6.35 -5.71
N LEU A 12 21.36 -7.35 -5.55
CA LEU A 12 20.65 -7.58 -4.29
C LEU A 12 21.64 -7.94 -3.17
N ARG A 13 22.63 -8.81 -3.43
CA ARG A 13 23.66 -9.17 -2.46
C ARG A 13 24.46 -7.95 -1.99
N LYS A 14 24.89 -7.10 -2.92
CA LYS A 14 25.59 -5.84 -2.61
C LYS A 14 24.70 -4.90 -1.78
N LEU A 15 23.43 -4.77 -2.13
CA LEU A 15 22.47 -4.00 -1.36
C LEU A 15 22.36 -4.54 0.07
N LEU A 16 22.20 -5.85 0.25
CA LEU A 16 22.08 -6.46 1.58
C LEU A 16 23.34 -6.25 2.45
N LEU A 17 24.54 -6.36 1.85
CA LEU A 17 25.80 -6.08 2.56
C LEU A 17 25.86 -4.61 3.02
N ALA A 18 25.54 -3.67 2.14
CA ALA A 18 25.54 -2.25 2.48
C ALA A 18 24.52 -1.90 3.58
N ILE A 19 23.36 -2.56 3.58
CA ILE A 19 22.33 -2.37 4.63
C ILE A 19 22.81 -2.91 5.98
N SER A 20 23.59 -4.00 5.97
CA SER A 20 24.16 -4.56 7.19
C SER A 20 25.15 -3.61 7.86
N GLU A 21 25.79 -2.72 7.09
CA GLU A 21 26.71 -1.70 7.60
C GLU A 21 25.96 -0.42 7.99
N ASP A 22 25.00 0.02 7.17
CA ASP A 22 24.21 1.22 7.44
C ASP A 22 22.80 1.16 6.82
N VAL A 23 21.79 1.09 7.68
CA VAL A 23 20.38 1.05 7.29
C VAL A 23 19.93 2.28 6.50
N ARG A 24 20.61 3.43 6.63
CA ARG A 24 20.27 4.66 5.90
C ARG A 24 20.46 4.49 4.39
N VAL A 25 21.34 3.59 3.96
CA VAL A 25 21.51 3.24 2.54
C VAL A 25 20.20 2.67 1.97
N LEU A 26 19.49 1.82 2.72
CA LEU A 26 18.18 1.33 2.32
C LEU A 26 17.16 2.46 2.20
N LEU A 27 17.13 3.38 3.18
CA LEU A 27 16.16 4.47 3.19
C LEU A 27 16.30 5.36 1.95
N VAL A 28 17.54 5.74 1.61
CA VAL A 28 17.82 6.51 0.39
C VAL A 28 17.42 5.72 -0.85
N LYS A 29 17.70 4.42 -0.90
CA LYS A 29 17.36 3.58 -2.05
C LYS A 29 15.85 3.39 -2.23
N LEU A 30 15.11 3.26 -1.13
CA LEU A 30 13.66 3.19 -1.14
C LEU A 30 13.04 4.52 -1.59
N ALA A 31 13.58 5.65 -1.14
CA ALA A 31 13.13 6.97 -1.58
C ALA A 31 13.38 7.20 -3.08
N ASP A 32 14.58 6.86 -3.57
CA ASP A 32 14.92 6.85 -5.01
C ASP A 32 13.94 5.97 -5.80
N ARG A 33 13.71 4.73 -5.32
CA ARG A 33 12.77 3.82 -5.98
C ARG A 33 11.34 4.38 -6.01
N LEU A 34 10.85 4.97 -4.92
CA LEU A 34 9.52 5.57 -4.87
C LEU A 34 9.39 6.71 -5.87
N HIS A 35 10.39 7.59 -5.95
CA HIS A 35 10.43 8.65 -6.95
C HIS A 35 10.37 8.08 -8.37
N ASN A 36 11.21 7.08 -8.67
CA ASN A 36 11.24 6.42 -9.98
C ASN A 36 9.90 5.77 -10.35
N MET A 37 9.19 5.22 -9.37
CA MET A 37 7.84 4.68 -9.58
C MET A 37 6.82 5.77 -9.87
N ARG A 38 6.85 6.89 -9.14
CA ARG A 38 5.97 8.05 -9.39
C ARG A 38 6.13 8.64 -10.80
N THR A 39 7.32 8.52 -11.39
CA THR A 39 7.63 9.04 -12.73
C THR A 39 7.74 7.93 -13.80
N LEU A 40 7.26 6.72 -13.51
CA LEU A 40 7.45 5.55 -14.39
C LEU A 40 6.79 5.71 -15.76
N ASP A 41 5.76 6.56 -15.86
CA ASP A 41 5.06 6.92 -17.11
C ASP A 41 5.98 7.59 -18.15
N HIS A 42 7.14 8.13 -17.76
CA HIS A 42 8.12 8.73 -18.69
C HIS A 42 9.21 7.75 -19.14
N VAL A 43 9.29 6.56 -18.54
CA VAL A 43 10.27 5.52 -18.90
C VAL A 43 9.78 4.77 -20.15
N PRO A 44 10.65 4.25 -21.04
CA PRO A 44 10.22 3.43 -22.17
C PRO A 44 9.40 2.21 -21.73
N GLU A 45 8.31 1.91 -22.43
CA GLU A 45 7.34 0.86 -22.08
C GLU A 45 7.97 -0.51 -21.83
N ALA A 46 8.94 -0.89 -22.67
CA ALA A 46 9.70 -2.14 -22.54
C ALA A 46 10.43 -2.30 -21.20
N LYS A 47 10.66 -1.22 -20.45
CA LYS A 47 11.29 -1.24 -19.12
C LYS A 47 10.29 -1.13 -17.97
N ARG A 48 9.07 -0.63 -18.20
CA ARG A 48 8.10 -0.30 -17.13
C ARG A 48 7.67 -1.54 -16.36
N LEU A 49 7.27 -2.60 -17.07
CA LEU A 49 6.82 -3.84 -16.46
C LEU A 49 7.89 -4.42 -15.54
N ARG A 50 9.13 -4.56 -16.04
CA ARG A 50 10.27 -5.06 -15.25
C ARG A 50 10.55 -4.23 -14.00
N ILE A 51 10.47 -2.91 -14.08
CA ILE A 51 10.70 -2.01 -12.94
C ILE A 51 9.57 -2.17 -11.91
N ALA A 52 8.33 -2.31 -12.37
CA ALA A 52 7.17 -2.53 -11.52
C ALA A 52 7.22 -3.89 -10.81
N GLU A 53 7.56 -4.97 -11.52
CA GLU A 53 7.76 -6.32 -10.96
C GLU A 53 8.87 -6.31 -9.90
N GLU A 54 10.04 -5.74 -10.22
CA GLU A 54 11.14 -5.62 -9.25
C GLU A 54 10.72 -4.82 -8.00
N THR A 55 9.89 -3.79 -8.19
CA THR A 55 9.35 -2.99 -7.09
C THR A 55 8.43 -3.82 -6.20
N MET A 56 7.54 -4.61 -6.80
CA MET A 56 6.60 -5.47 -6.09
C MET A 56 7.32 -6.59 -5.33
N ASP A 57 8.33 -7.21 -5.95
CA ASP A 57 8.99 -8.40 -5.40
C ASP A 57 10.08 -8.06 -4.36
N ILE A 58 10.73 -6.90 -4.50
CA ILE A 58 11.90 -6.54 -3.69
C ILE A 58 11.61 -5.32 -2.82
N TYR A 59 11.34 -4.17 -3.44
CA TYR A 59 11.35 -2.88 -2.72
C TYR A 59 10.14 -2.67 -1.81
N ALA A 60 8.94 -3.05 -2.25
CA ALA A 60 7.73 -2.97 -1.43
C ALA A 60 7.84 -3.86 -0.16
N PRO A 61 8.22 -5.16 -0.25
CA PRO A 61 8.46 -5.99 0.93
C PRO A 61 9.54 -5.43 1.86
N LEU A 62 10.62 -4.87 1.31
CA LEU A 62 11.67 -4.21 2.11
C LEU A 62 11.12 -3.00 2.88
N ALA A 63 10.38 -2.11 2.22
CA ALA A 63 9.71 -0.98 2.89
C ALA A 63 8.77 -1.48 4.01
N GLY A 64 8.02 -2.56 3.75
CA GLY A 64 7.16 -3.18 4.76
C GLY A 64 7.91 -3.69 5.99
N ARG A 65 9.05 -4.37 5.79
CA ARG A 65 9.90 -4.87 6.87
C ARG A 65 10.54 -3.76 7.69
N MET A 66 10.78 -2.60 7.08
CA MET A 66 11.27 -1.39 7.75
C MET A 66 10.19 -0.62 8.52
N GLY A 67 8.96 -1.13 8.58
CA GLY A 67 7.83 -0.42 9.20
C GLY A 67 7.27 0.73 8.35
N MET A 68 7.78 0.93 7.13
CA MET A 68 7.37 2.02 6.23
C MET A 68 6.11 1.63 5.44
N GLN A 69 5.01 1.39 6.15
CA GLN A 69 3.77 0.86 5.57
C GLN A 69 3.18 1.77 4.48
N GLY A 70 3.20 3.09 4.67
CA GLY A 70 2.70 4.04 3.66
C GLY A 70 3.50 3.99 2.36
N MET A 71 4.83 3.90 2.46
CA MET A 71 5.69 3.75 1.28
C MET A 71 5.48 2.40 0.60
N ARG A 72 5.35 1.31 1.36
CA ARG A 72 5.01 -0.01 0.79
C ARG A 72 3.72 0.07 0.00
N GLU A 73 2.64 0.56 0.62
CA GLU A 73 1.32 0.62 -0.01
C GLU A 73 1.35 1.46 -1.30
N GLU A 74 2.10 2.56 -1.32
CA GLU A 74 2.26 3.40 -2.51
C GLU A 74 3.07 2.71 -3.61
N LEU A 75 4.19 2.07 -3.28
CA LEU A 75 4.99 1.28 -4.23
C LEU A 75 4.16 0.16 -4.86
N GLU A 76 3.40 -0.58 -4.04
CA GLU A 76 2.50 -1.65 -4.48
C GLU A 76 1.40 -1.11 -5.40
N GLU A 77 0.77 0.00 -5.05
CA GLU A 77 -0.32 0.61 -5.83
C GLU A 77 0.17 1.08 -7.20
N ILE A 78 1.32 1.75 -7.26
CA ILE A 78 1.90 2.18 -8.54
C ILE A 78 2.35 0.96 -9.34
N ALA A 79 3.03 -0.01 -8.74
CA ALA A 79 3.48 -1.21 -9.44
C ALA A 79 2.31 -2.00 -10.04
N PHE A 80 1.21 -2.14 -9.29
CA PHE A 80 0.00 -2.84 -9.75
C PHE A 80 -0.57 -2.22 -11.04
N ARG A 81 -0.56 -0.88 -11.16
CA ARG A 81 -1.00 -0.17 -12.37
C ARG A 81 -0.24 -0.59 -13.63
N PHE A 82 1.03 -0.95 -13.52
CA PHE A 82 1.87 -1.36 -14.65
C PHE A 82 1.92 -2.88 -14.85
N ILE A 83 1.83 -3.67 -13.77
CA ILE A 83 1.84 -5.14 -13.85
C ILE A 83 0.53 -5.68 -14.42
N ASN A 84 -0.60 -5.16 -13.94
CA ASN A 84 -1.92 -5.59 -14.42
C ASN A 84 -2.86 -4.37 -14.56
N PRO A 85 -2.73 -3.61 -15.66
CA PRO A 85 -3.50 -2.38 -15.87
C PRO A 85 -5.02 -2.62 -15.92
N GLU A 86 -5.46 -3.76 -16.45
CA GLU A 86 -6.88 -4.11 -16.54
C GLU A 86 -7.49 -4.36 -15.17
N ALA A 87 -6.86 -5.21 -14.36
CA ALA A 87 -7.32 -5.47 -12.99
C ALA A 87 -7.25 -4.21 -12.14
N TYR A 88 -6.20 -3.40 -12.28
CA TYR A 88 -6.08 -2.12 -11.58
C TYR A 88 -7.26 -1.20 -11.89
N ARG A 89 -7.62 -1.03 -13.17
CA ARG A 89 -8.78 -0.20 -13.58
C ARG A 89 -10.08 -0.75 -13.03
N ALA A 90 -10.31 -2.06 -13.15
CA ALA A 90 -11.54 -2.70 -12.69
C ALA A 90 -11.72 -2.55 -11.18
N VAL A 91 -10.70 -2.88 -10.37
CA VAL A 91 -10.75 -2.79 -8.90
C VAL A 91 -10.90 -1.34 -8.46
N THR A 92 -10.14 -0.40 -9.06
CA THR A 92 -10.20 1.01 -8.69
C THR A 92 -11.56 1.62 -8.99
N ALA A 93 -12.14 1.34 -10.16
CA ALA A 93 -13.47 1.83 -10.52
C ALA A 93 -14.55 1.30 -9.57
N ARG A 94 -14.50 0.00 -9.24
CA ARG A 94 -15.44 -0.61 -8.28
C ARG A 94 -15.28 -0.04 -6.87
N LEU A 95 -14.05 0.17 -6.39
CA LEU A 95 -13.85 0.80 -5.08
C LEU A 95 -14.42 2.22 -5.03
N ALA A 96 -14.20 3.02 -6.09
CA ALA A 96 -14.73 4.38 -6.16
C ALA A 96 -16.27 4.39 -6.13
N GLU A 97 -16.92 3.51 -6.89
CA GLU A 97 -18.39 3.37 -6.91
C GLU A 97 -18.94 3.03 -5.52
N ILE A 98 -18.34 2.04 -4.84
CA ILE A 98 -18.77 1.62 -3.50
C ILE A 98 -18.52 2.74 -2.49
N PHE A 99 -17.39 3.44 -2.57
CA PHE A 99 -17.09 4.56 -1.67
C PHE A 99 -18.10 5.69 -1.81
N GLU A 100 -18.37 6.17 -3.04
CA GLU A 100 -19.32 7.25 -3.27
C GLU A 100 -20.74 6.88 -2.78
N ARG A 101 -21.18 5.64 -3.02
CA ARG A 101 -22.47 5.15 -2.52
C ARG A 101 -22.57 5.14 -0.98
N ASN A 102 -21.47 4.88 -0.29
CA ASN A 102 -21.45 4.73 1.18
C ASN A 102 -20.93 5.96 1.92
N LYS A 103 -20.54 7.02 1.21
CA LYS A 103 -19.91 8.22 1.80
C LYS A 103 -20.74 8.87 2.91
N GLY A 104 -22.06 8.92 2.75
CA GLY A 104 -22.97 9.43 3.78
C GLY A 104 -22.91 8.60 5.05
N VAL A 105 -23.09 7.28 4.92
CA VAL A 105 -23.03 6.32 6.04
C VAL A 105 -21.67 6.36 6.75
N LEU A 106 -20.57 6.43 5.99
CA LEU A 106 -19.24 6.52 6.57
C LEU A 106 -19.07 7.80 7.40
N SER A 107 -19.57 8.94 6.92
CA SER A 107 -19.52 10.21 7.67
C SER A 107 -20.41 10.17 8.92
N GLU A 108 -21.58 9.54 8.83
CA GLU A 108 -22.45 9.36 9.99
C GLU A 108 -21.79 8.51 11.08
N ILE A 109 -21.13 7.41 10.69
CA ILE A 109 -20.38 6.56 11.62
C ILE A 109 -19.20 7.32 12.24
N GLU A 110 -18.42 8.07 11.44
CA GLU A 110 -17.33 8.91 11.96
C GLU A 110 -17.82 9.90 13.03
N LYS A 111 -18.94 10.58 12.76
CA LYS A 111 -19.54 11.54 13.70
C LYS A 111 -20.07 10.85 14.95
N ALA A 112 -20.76 9.72 14.79
CA ALA A 112 -21.31 8.96 15.90
C ALA A 112 -20.20 8.44 16.82
N LEU A 113 -19.10 7.92 16.26
CA LEU A 113 -17.93 7.49 17.03
C LEU A 113 -17.26 8.67 17.72
N SER A 114 -17.05 9.78 17.02
CA SER A 114 -16.43 10.98 17.61
C SER A 114 -17.24 11.52 18.79
N ALA A 115 -18.56 11.62 18.64
CA ALA A 115 -19.45 12.05 19.72
C ALA A 115 -19.45 11.08 20.91
N LEU A 116 -19.28 9.78 20.66
CA LEU A 116 -19.18 8.78 21.71
C LEU A 116 -17.89 8.97 22.52
N PHE A 117 -16.75 9.17 21.85
CA PHE A 117 -15.47 9.43 22.53
C PHE A 117 -15.51 10.73 23.33
N GLU A 118 -16.08 11.81 22.78
CA GLU A 118 -16.28 13.07 23.50
C GLU A 118 -17.13 12.90 24.76
N LYS A 119 -18.22 12.10 24.68
CA LYS A 119 -19.10 11.81 25.82
C LYS A 119 -18.34 11.14 26.99
N TYR A 120 -17.35 10.31 26.69
CA TYR A 120 -16.52 9.66 27.69
C TYR A 120 -15.23 10.43 28.00
N ALA A 121 -15.11 11.67 27.52
CA ALA A 121 -13.92 12.52 27.67
C ALA A 121 -12.62 11.90 27.14
N ILE A 122 -12.73 11.01 26.14
CA ILE A 122 -11.59 10.41 25.44
C ILE A 122 -11.25 11.30 24.24
N LYS A 123 -10.00 11.75 24.16
CA LYS A 123 -9.50 12.48 22.98
C LYS A 123 -9.17 11.47 21.89
N ALA A 124 -10.02 11.40 20.88
CA ALA A 124 -9.85 10.47 19.76
C ALA A 124 -10.01 11.18 18.42
N GLU A 125 -9.12 10.90 17.47
CA GLU A 125 -9.27 11.27 16.06
C GLU A 125 -9.79 10.07 15.28
N VAL A 126 -11.04 10.16 14.81
CA VAL A 126 -11.68 9.11 14.00
C VAL A 126 -11.63 9.48 12.53
N LYS A 127 -11.07 8.59 11.71
CA LYS A 127 -11.02 8.73 10.25
C LYS A 127 -11.38 7.43 9.56
N SER A 128 -12.26 7.48 8.57
CA SER A 128 -12.48 6.35 7.67
C SER A 128 -11.22 6.06 6.86
N ARG A 129 -10.94 4.77 6.72
CA ARG A 129 -9.84 4.22 5.91
C ARG A 129 -10.45 3.37 4.82
N GLN A 130 -10.06 3.67 3.60
CA GLN A 130 -10.36 2.84 2.44
C GLN A 130 -9.19 1.89 2.19
N LYS A 131 -9.49 0.64 1.84
CA LYS A 131 -8.45 -0.28 1.36
C LYS A 131 -7.94 0.18 0.00
N LYS A 132 -6.62 0.05 -0.18
CA LYS A 132 -5.95 0.31 -1.46
C LYS A 132 -6.26 -0.78 -2.50
N PRO A 133 -6.30 -0.46 -3.81
CA PRO A 133 -6.65 -1.40 -4.88
C PRO A 133 -5.82 -2.68 -4.85
N TRP A 134 -4.49 -2.58 -4.66
CA TRP A 134 -3.62 -3.76 -4.57
C TRP A 134 -4.00 -4.71 -3.42
N SER A 135 -4.28 -4.16 -2.23
CA SER A 135 -4.68 -4.97 -1.08
C SER A 135 -6.01 -5.69 -1.29
N VAL A 136 -6.93 -5.05 -2.04
CA VAL A 136 -8.22 -5.64 -2.42
C VAL A 136 -8.01 -6.75 -3.44
N PHE A 137 -7.28 -6.45 -4.52
CA PHE A 137 -6.95 -7.43 -5.56
C PHE A 137 -6.29 -8.68 -4.99
N ARG A 138 -5.24 -8.50 -4.17
CA ARG A 138 -4.54 -9.62 -3.52
C ARG A 138 -5.47 -10.46 -2.62
N LYS A 139 -6.42 -9.83 -1.92
CA LYS A 139 -7.39 -10.54 -1.07
C LYS A 139 -8.41 -11.31 -1.92
N MET A 140 -8.84 -10.75 -3.04
CA MET A 140 -9.74 -11.42 -4.00
C MET A 140 -9.06 -12.66 -4.60
N GLU A 141 -7.82 -12.50 -5.08
CA GLU A 141 -7.05 -13.59 -5.67
C GLU A 141 -6.76 -14.71 -4.66
N ALA A 142 -6.25 -14.36 -3.48
CA ALA A 142 -5.87 -15.36 -2.46
C ALA A 142 -7.07 -16.15 -1.89
N LYS A 143 -8.27 -15.58 -1.92
CA LYS A 143 -9.48 -16.21 -1.36
C LYS A 143 -10.53 -16.61 -2.41
N ALA A 144 -10.23 -16.42 -3.69
CA ALA A 144 -11.18 -16.59 -4.80
C ALA A 144 -12.54 -15.91 -4.54
N LEU A 145 -12.52 -14.71 -3.95
CA LEU A 145 -13.74 -13.98 -3.57
C LEU A 145 -14.16 -13.01 -4.67
N SER A 146 -15.48 -12.90 -4.86
CA SER A 146 -16.05 -11.82 -5.65
C SER A 146 -16.01 -10.50 -4.87
N PHE A 147 -16.21 -9.38 -5.58
CA PHE A 147 -16.17 -8.06 -4.97
C PHE A 147 -17.27 -7.86 -3.93
N GLU A 148 -18.44 -8.45 -4.17
CA GLU A 148 -19.63 -8.39 -3.32
C GLU A 148 -19.44 -9.13 -1.98
N GLN A 149 -18.53 -10.10 -1.95
CA GLN A 149 -18.21 -10.88 -0.76
C GLN A 149 -17.17 -10.19 0.13
N LEU A 150 -16.63 -9.03 -0.29
CA LEU A 150 -15.69 -8.26 0.51
C LEU A 150 -16.43 -7.45 1.57
N SER A 151 -16.60 -8.03 2.76
CA SER A 151 -17.14 -7.34 3.95
C SER A 151 -16.23 -6.21 4.46
N ASP A 152 -14.93 -6.30 4.23
CA ASP A 152 -13.93 -5.43 4.87
C ASP A 152 -13.37 -4.36 3.91
N ILE A 153 -14.20 -3.70 3.12
CA ILE A 153 -13.73 -2.63 2.21
C ILE A 153 -13.43 -1.35 2.99
N PHE A 154 -14.26 -1.07 3.99
CA PHE A 154 -14.15 0.10 4.84
C PHE A 154 -13.63 -0.29 6.22
N GLY A 155 -12.83 0.58 6.80
CA GLY A 155 -12.45 0.53 8.20
C GLY A 155 -12.43 1.93 8.79
N PHE A 156 -12.32 2.02 10.10
CA PHE A 156 -12.12 3.29 10.80
C PHE A 156 -10.80 3.20 11.56
N ARG A 157 -9.98 4.24 11.42
CA ARG A 157 -8.80 4.44 12.23
C ARG A 157 -9.19 5.40 13.35
N VAL A 158 -9.00 4.95 14.57
CA VAL A 158 -9.13 5.77 15.78
C VAL A 158 -7.72 5.97 16.31
N VAL A 159 -7.32 7.23 16.50
CA VAL A 159 -6.03 7.61 17.10
C VAL A 159 -6.31 8.26 18.43
N VAL A 160 -5.71 7.74 19.50
CA VAL A 160 -5.86 8.19 20.88
C VAL A 160 -4.49 8.47 21.49
N ASP A 161 -4.46 9.15 22.63
CA ASP A 161 -3.22 9.59 23.28
C ASP A 161 -2.54 8.46 24.09
N THR A 162 -3.32 7.54 24.66
CA THR A 162 -2.82 6.52 25.60
C THR A 162 -3.14 5.09 25.14
N VAL A 163 -2.41 4.11 25.70
CA VAL A 163 -2.67 2.70 25.42
C VAL A 163 -3.97 2.26 26.10
N GLU A 164 -4.25 2.82 27.28
CA GLU A 164 -5.49 2.60 28.02
C GLU A 164 -6.71 3.00 27.20
N ASP A 165 -6.68 4.16 26.53
CA ASP A 165 -7.78 4.63 25.66
C ASP A 165 -7.98 3.76 24.41
N CYS A 166 -7.03 2.87 24.08
CA CYS A 166 -7.21 1.90 23.00
C CYS A 166 -8.11 0.71 23.39
N TYR A 167 -8.28 0.44 24.68
CA TYR A 167 -9.03 -0.71 25.24
C TYR A 167 -10.40 -0.31 25.76
#